data_AF-A0AAI9V4J6-F1
#
_entry.id   AF-A0AAI9V4J6-F1
#
_cell.length_a   1.000
_cell.length_b   1.000
_cell.length_c   1.000
_cell.angle_alpha   90.00
_cell.angle_beta   90.00
_cell.angle_gamma   90.00
#
_symmetry.space_group_name_H-M   'P 1'
#
loop_
_entity.id
_entity.type
_entity.pdbx_description
1 polymer ?
#
loop_
_entity_poly.entity_id
_entity_poly.type
_entity_poly.pdbx_seq_one_letter_code
_entity_poly.pdbx_strand_id
1 'polypeptide(L)'
;MNKMSQSSAWQTLGAGCLLATLYFVYSLYNARNLFRSLQRQGLPMPPHDPIWGHLKLIGRVLKDLPPDIMPSAALAHEIRLRYPHLDQAFYLDQWPFFKPMLVVLSPDGARQVTQGQSLPKEPGQREFLKPLTGGYDLDTMEGDEWKFWHNVFSPGFRVANIAGLVPSLVGIAGVFCDRLRQCVNKNEVVKNGGNHACFL
;
A
#
# COMPACT_ATOMS: atom_id res chain seq x y z
N MET A 1 3.63 47.94 -17.90
CA MET A 1 3.71 47.14 -16.66
C MET A 1 3.60 45.61 -16.84
N ASN A 2 3.15 45.06 -17.97
CA ASN A 2 3.01 43.59 -18.13
C ASN A 2 4.32 42.79 -18.35
N LYS A 3 5.34 43.36 -19.01
CA LYS A 3 6.56 42.61 -19.38
C LYS A 3 7.49 42.28 -18.19
N MET A 4 7.57 43.17 -17.20
CA MET A 4 8.42 42.95 -16.00
C MET A 4 7.87 41.84 -15.09
N SER A 5 6.55 41.78 -14.90
CA SER A 5 5.89 40.70 -14.13
C SER A 5 6.08 39.34 -14.81
N GLN A 6 5.96 39.31 -16.14
CA GLN A 6 6.14 38.09 -16.93
C GLN A 6 7.58 37.54 -16.87
N SER A 7 8.61 38.40 -16.94
CA SER A 7 10.02 37.97 -16.85
C SER A 7 10.37 37.39 -15.47
N SER A 8 9.83 37.95 -14.39
CA SER A 8 10.00 37.44 -13.04
C SER A 8 9.34 36.06 -12.87
N ALA A 9 8.14 35.87 -13.43
CA ALA A 9 7.43 34.59 -13.41
C ALA A 9 8.19 33.47 -14.14
N TRP A 10 8.81 33.75 -15.29
CA TRP A 10 9.63 32.73 -15.99
C TRP A 10 10.88 32.34 -15.22
N GLN A 11 11.49 33.29 -14.49
CA GLN A 11 12.65 33.01 -13.65
C GLN A 11 12.30 32.16 -12.44
N THR A 12 11.17 32.43 -11.77
CA THR A 12 10.72 31.62 -10.64
C THR A 12 10.30 30.21 -11.08
N LEU A 13 9.60 30.08 -12.20
CA LEU A 13 9.28 28.78 -12.80
C LEU A 13 10.54 28.01 -13.20
N GLY A 14 11.50 28.68 -13.84
CA GLY A 14 12.78 28.09 -14.22
C GLY A 14 13.58 27.59 -13.01
N ALA A 15 13.67 28.40 -11.95
CA ALA A 15 14.33 28.02 -10.70
C ALA A 15 13.62 26.84 -10.00
N GLY A 16 12.29 26.84 -9.97
CA GLY A 16 11.50 25.73 -9.43
C GLY A 16 11.73 24.42 -10.18
N CYS A 17 11.70 24.46 -11.51
CA CYS A 17 11.99 23.29 -12.35
C CYS A 17 13.42 22.78 -12.15
N LEU A 18 14.41 23.69 -12.04
CA LEU A 18 15.80 23.32 -11.78
C LEU A 18 15.94 22.63 -10.42
N LEU A 19 15.37 23.20 -9.36
CA LEU A 19 15.40 22.61 -8.01
C LEU A 19 14.71 21.24 -7.98
N ALA A 20 13.55 21.10 -8.60
CA ALA A 20 12.84 19.83 -8.69
C ALA A 20 13.67 18.78 -9.44
N THR A 21 14.32 19.18 -10.54
CA THR A 21 15.21 18.29 -11.32
C THR A 21 16.42 17.87 -10.49
N LEU A 22 17.08 18.80 -9.81
CA LEU A 22 18.23 18.50 -8.94
C LEU A 22 17.84 17.56 -7.80
N TYR A 23 16.71 17.82 -7.14
CA TYR A 23 16.18 16.95 -6.09
C TYR A 23 15.83 15.55 -6.63
N PHE A 24 15.19 15.47 -7.80
CA PHE A 24 14.87 14.21 -8.44
C PHE A 24 16.13 13.40 -8.77
N VAL A 25 17.16 14.04 -9.35
CA VAL A 25 18.44 13.39 -9.65
C VAL A 25 19.16 12.94 -8.38
N TYR A 26 19.17 13.77 -7.34
CA TYR A 26 19.73 13.42 -6.03
C TYR A 26 19.00 12.21 -5.41
N SER A 27 17.67 12.22 -5.42
CA SER A 27 16.83 11.13 -4.91
C SER A 27 17.06 9.84 -5.70
N LEU A 28 17.11 9.91 -7.04
CA LEU A 28 17.43 8.79 -7.91
C LEU A 28 18.82 8.23 -7.58
N TYR A 29 19.82 9.10 -7.47
CA TYR A 29 21.18 8.71 -7.15
C TYR A 29 21.27 7.95 -5.82
N ASN A 30 20.59 8.45 -4.79
CA ASN A 30 20.53 7.79 -3.48
C ASN A 30 19.84 6.42 -3.56
N ALA A 31 18.70 6.32 -4.24
CA ALA A 31 17.99 5.05 -4.41
C ALA A 31 18.87 4.02 -5.15
N ARG A 32 19.50 4.42 -6.27
CA ARG A 32 20.37 3.52 -7.04
C ARG A 32 21.65 3.16 -6.30
N ASN A 33 22.21 4.08 -5.51
CA ASN A 33 23.38 3.78 -4.69
C ASN A 33 23.09 2.78 -3.57
N LEU A 34 21.92 2.86 -2.95
CA LEU A 34 21.47 1.86 -1.99
C LEU A 34 21.46 0.48 -2.64
N PHE A 35 20.76 0.31 -3.77
CA PHE A 35 20.68 -0.99 -4.44
C PHE A 35 22.04 -1.49 -4.94
N ARG A 36 22.90 -0.62 -5.47
CA ARG A 36 24.28 -0.99 -5.83
C ARG A 36 25.08 -1.47 -4.60
N SER A 37 24.89 -0.85 -3.44
CA SER A 37 25.52 -1.30 -2.20
C SER A 37 25.00 -2.68 -1.78
N LEU A 38 23.68 -2.88 -1.79
CA LEU A 38 23.04 -4.15 -1.46
C LEU A 38 23.48 -5.28 -2.43
N GLN A 39 23.61 -4.97 -3.73
CA GLN A 39 24.14 -5.91 -4.74
C GLN A 39 25.59 -6.32 -4.46
N ARG A 40 26.46 -5.35 -4.10
CA ARG A 40 27.87 -5.65 -3.75
C ARG A 40 27.98 -6.53 -2.51
N GLN A 41 27.02 -6.43 -1.59
CA GLN A 41 26.93 -7.29 -0.40
C GLN A 41 26.36 -8.69 -0.71
N GLY A 42 25.89 -8.94 -1.93
CA GLY A 42 25.27 -10.21 -2.31
C GLY A 42 23.89 -10.44 -1.70
N LEU A 43 23.19 -9.37 -1.30
CA LEU A 43 21.86 -9.47 -0.70
C LEU A 43 20.79 -9.87 -1.73
N PRO A 44 19.76 -10.63 -1.33
CA PRO A 44 18.80 -11.22 -2.25
C PRO A 44 17.93 -10.15 -2.92
N MET A 45 17.93 -10.13 -4.26
CA MET A 45 17.05 -9.30 -5.08
C MET A 45 16.95 -9.89 -6.49
N PRO A 46 15.86 -9.62 -7.22
CA PRO A 46 15.80 -9.97 -8.63
C PRO A 46 16.79 -9.13 -9.47
N PRO A 47 16.96 -9.43 -10.78
CA PRO A 47 17.80 -8.64 -11.65
C PRO A 47 17.41 -7.16 -11.64
N HIS A 48 18.35 -6.31 -11.23
CA HIS A 48 18.15 -4.87 -11.07
C HIS A 48 18.66 -4.11 -12.30
N ASP A 49 17.83 -3.21 -12.83
CA ASP A 49 18.20 -2.31 -13.92
C ASP A 49 18.85 -1.02 -13.37
N PRO A 50 20.03 -0.60 -13.87
CA PRO A 50 20.74 0.57 -13.33
C PRO A 50 19.96 1.89 -13.37
N ILE A 51 19.02 2.03 -14.31
CA ILE A 51 18.21 3.24 -14.50
C ILE A 51 16.82 3.03 -13.90
N TRP A 52 16.17 1.92 -14.24
CA TRP A 52 14.76 1.66 -13.93
C TRP A 52 14.54 0.86 -12.65
N GLY A 53 15.59 0.43 -11.96
CA GLY A 53 15.49 -0.44 -10.81
C GLY A 53 14.74 -1.73 -11.16
N HIS A 54 13.66 -2.04 -10.45
CA HIS A 54 12.82 -3.20 -10.74
C HIS A 54 11.53 -2.86 -11.51
N LEU A 55 11.33 -1.61 -11.94
CA LEU A 55 10.10 -1.19 -12.62
C LEU A 55 9.81 -1.98 -13.91
N LYS A 56 10.84 -2.32 -14.69
CA LYS A 56 10.67 -3.15 -15.90
C LYS A 56 10.23 -4.59 -15.56
N LEU A 57 10.74 -5.15 -14.47
CA LEU A 57 10.32 -6.47 -14.00
C LEU A 57 8.87 -6.40 -13.51
N ILE A 58 8.54 -5.40 -12.69
CA ILE A 58 7.20 -5.19 -12.16
C ILE A 58 6.21 -5.02 -13.31
N GLY A 59 6.48 -4.16 -14.28
CA GLY A 59 5.61 -3.95 -15.44
C GLY A 59 5.34 -5.24 -16.25
N ARG A 60 6.34 -6.14 -16.36
CA ARG A 60 6.15 -7.46 -16.96
C ARG A 60 5.23 -8.34 -16.12
N VAL A 61 5.48 -8.41 -14.81
CA VAL A 61 4.63 -9.18 -13.88
C VAL A 61 3.18 -8.68 -13.91
N LEU A 62 2.97 -7.37 -13.83
CA LEU A 62 1.63 -6.79 -13.83
C LEU A 62 0.89 -7.03 -15.14
N LYS A 63 1.60 -7.15 -16.27
CA LYS A 63 0.99 -7.48 -17.56
C LYS A 63 0.46 -8.92 -17.60
N ASP A 64 1.07 -9.82 -16.86
CA ASP A 64 0.68 -11.24 -16.79
C ASP A 64 -0.47 -11.47 -15.79
N LEU A 65 -0.78 -10.47 -14.96
CA LEU A 65 -1.84 -10.54 -13.96
C LEU A 65 -3.21 -10.16 -14.54
N PRO A 66 -4.30 -10.77 -14.03
CA PRO A 66 -5.67 -10.31 -14.33
C PRO A 66 -5.83 -8.82 -13.99
N PRO A 67 -6.54 -8.04 -14.81
CA PRO A 67 -6.66 -6.58 -14.63
C PRO A 67 -7.39 -6.17 -13.34
N ASP A 68 -8.15 -7.09 -12.73
CA ASP A 68 -8.94 -6.91 -11.51
C ASP A 68 -8.17 -7.27 -10.23
N ILE A 69 -6.94 -7.79 -10.33
CA ILE A 69 -6.15 -8.11 -9.13
C ILE A 69 -5.42 -6.89 -8.61
N MET A 70 -5.47 -6.69 -7.29
CA MET A 70 -4.67 -5.66 -6.64
C MET A 70 -3.18 -6.06 -6.71
N PRO A 71 -2.29 -5.25 -7.31
CA PRO A 71 -0.88 -5.59 -7.47
C PRO A 71 -0.15 -5.99 -6.19
N SER A 72 -0.46 -5.35 -5.07
CA SER A 72 0.15 -5.64 -3.77
C SER A 72 -0.14 -7.05 -3.26
N ALA A 73 -1.23 -7.69 -3.70
CA ALA A 73 -1.61 -9.03 -3.28
C ALA A 73 -0.81 -10.13 -4.00
N ALA A 74 -0.37 -9.88 -5.24
CA ALA A 74 0.19 -10.93 -6.10
C ALA A 74 1.65 -10.70 -6.50
N LEU A 75 2.12 -9.44 -6.57
CA LEU A 75 3.43 -9.09 -7.13
C LEU A 75 4.59 -9.86 -6.48
N ALA A 76 4.61 -9.94 -5.14
CA ALA A 76 5.69 -10.62 -4.42
C ALA A 76 5.71 -12.13 -4.69
N HIS A 77 4.53 -12.76 -4.74
CA HIS A 77 4.37 -14.17 -5.06
C HIS A 77 4.82 -14.46 -6.50
N GLU A 78 4.41 -13.62 -7.43
CA GLU A 78 4.75 -13.72 -8.84
C GLU A 78 6.25 -13.55 -9.12
N ILE A 79 6.93 -12.66 -8.39
CA ILE A 79 8.39 -12.52 -8.46
C ILE A 79 9.06 -13.79 -7.92
N ARG A 80 8.59 -14.33 -6.80
CA ARG A 80 9.11 -15.58 -6.21
C ARG A 80 8.99 -16.77 -7.18
N LEU A 81 7.88 -16.89 -7.91
CA LEU A 81 7.71 -17.95 -8.91
C LEU A 81 8.75 -17.86 -10.04
N ARG A 82 9.10 -16.64 -10.48
CA ARG A 82 10.11 -16.41 -11.52
C ARG A 82 11.55 -16.57 -11.00
N TYR A 83 11.77 -16.35 -9.71
CA TYR A 83 13.07 -16.44 -9.05
C TYR A 83 12.97 -17.30 -7.78
N PRO A 84 12.95 -18.65 -7.90
CA PRO A 84 12.69 -19.54 -6.77
C PRO A 84 13.70 -19.45 -5.61
N HIS A 85 14.89 -18.91 -5.86
CA HIS A 85 15.92 -18.66 -4.83
C HIS A 85 15.61 -17.43 -3.94
N LEU A 86 14.56 -16.68 -4.26
CA LEU A 86 14.06 -15.52 -3.50
C LEU A 86 12.79 -15.89 -2.71
N ASP A 87 12.78 -17.06 -2.08
CA ASP A 87 11.63 -17.63 -1.38
C ASP A 87 11.42 -17.08 0.04
N GLN A 88 12.49 -16.59 0.67
CA GLN A 88 12.45 -16.07 2.04
C GLN A 88 12.15 -14.57 2.10
N ALA A 89 13.02 -13.77 1.48
CA ALA A 89 12.90 -12.32 1.40
C ALA A 89 13.76 -11.77 0.26
N PHE A 90 13.40 -10.61 -0.29
CA PHE A 90 14.20 -9.94 -1.30
C PHE A 90 14.00 -8.43 -1.31
N TYR A 91 15.02 -7.69 -1.74
CA TYR A 91 14.92 -6.24 -1.92
C TYR A 91 14.24 -5.89 -3.24
N LEU A 92 13.33 -4.91 -3.21
CA LEU A 92 12.56 -4.48 -4.36
C LEU A 92 12.63 -2.95 -4.53
N ASP A 93 12.93 -2.52 -5.75
CA ASP A 93 13.22 -1.14 -6.13
C ASP A 93 12.10 -0.62 -7.03
N GLN A 94 11.25 0.23 -6.46
CA GLN A 94 10.09 0.78 -7.16
C GLN A 94 10.16 2.30 -7.28
N TRP A 95 11.35 2.88 -7.06
CA TRP A 95 11.55 4.31 -7.21
C TRP A 95 11.27 4.72 -8.66
N PRO A 96 10.50 5.80 -8.93
CA PRO A 96 10.15 6.89 -7.99
C PRO A 96 8.81 6.76 -7.26
N PHE A 97 8.07 5.66 -7.45
CA PHE A 97 6.71 5.53 -6.92
C PHE A 97 6.69 5.14 -5.45
N PHE A 98 7.58 4.23 -5.05
CA PHE A 98 7.72 3.82 -3.66
C PHE A 98 9.18 3.86 -3.23
N LYS A 99 9.39 3.98 -1.92
CA LYS A 99 10.71 3.84 -1.31
C LYS A 99 11.25 2.42 -1.55
N PRO A 100 12.57 2.23 -1.53
CA PRO A 100 13.18 0.89 -1.48
C PRO A 100 12.56 0.03 -0.37
N MET A 101 12.18 -1.22 -0.68
CA MET A 101 11.53 -2.11 0.28
C MET A 101 12.24 -3.45 0.39
N LEU A 102 12.20 -4.04 1.59
CA LEU A 102 12.47 -5.46 1.81
C LEU A 102 11.13 -6.20 1.81
N VAL A 103 10.93 -7.07 0.84
CA VAL A 103 9.76 -7.94 0.76
C VAL A 103 10.06 -9.21 1.56
N VAL A 104 9.24 -9.50 2.56
CA VAL A 104 9.39 -10.69 3.41
C VAL A 104 8.25 -11.67 3.08
N LEU A 105 8.62 -12.89 2.70
CA LEU A 105 7.70 -13.94 2.28
C LEU A 105 7.66 -15.11 3.27
N SER A 106 8.73 -15.31 4.03
CA SER A 106 8.78 -16.41 4.99
C SER A 106 7.95 -16.15 6.23
N PRO A 107 7.22 -17.16 6.76
CA PRO A 107 6.47 -17.03 8.00
C PRO A 107 7.34 -16.64 9.19
N ASP A 108 8.55 -17.21 9.29
CA ASP A 108 9.49 -16.90 10.37
C ASP A 108 10.03 -15.47 10.26
N GLY A 109 10.35 -15.00 9.05
CA GLY A 109 10.78 -13.62 8.82
C GLY A 109 9.65 -12.63 9.13
N ALA A 110 8.43 -12.93 8.70
CA ALA A 110 7.24 -12.15 9.02
C ALA A 110 7.03 -12.07 10.54
N ARG A 111 7.15 -13.19 11.27
CA ARG A 111 7.07 -13.21 12.74
C ARG A 111 8.15 -12.35 13.37
N GLN A 112 9.39 -12.40 12.86
CA GLN A 112 10.48 -11.59 13.41
C GLN A 112 10.22 -10.09 13.27
N VAL A 113 9.74 -9.63 12.12
CA VAL A 113 9.51 -8.19 11.87
C VAL A 113 8.20 -7.66 12.48
N THR A 114 7.22 -8.53 12.73
CA THR A 114 5.90 -8.12 13.28
C THR A 114 5.75 -8.36 14.79
N GLN A 115 6.39 -9.41 15.32
CA GLN A 115 6.23 -9.84 16.72
C GLN A 115 7.55 -9.87 17.48
N GLY A 116 8.67 -10.13 16.79
CA GLY A 116 9.99 -10.24 17.42
C GLY A 116 10.58 -8.89 17.82
N GLN A 117 10.33 -7.86 17.01
CA GLN A 117 10.75 -6.48 17.28
C GLN A 117 9.60 -5.52 17.02
N SER A 118 9.45 -4.51 17.88
CA SER A 118 8.53 -3.40 17.66
C SER A 118 9.16 -2.41 16.66
N LEU A 119 9.13 -2.75 15.37
CA LEU A 119 9.53 -1.81 14.33
C LEU A 119 8.46 -0.72 14.18
N PRO A 120 8.85 0.55 14.01
CA PRO A 120 7.87 1.61 13.74
C PRO A 120 7.19 1.36 12.39
N LYS A 121 5.92 1.78 12.27
CA LYS A 121 5.26 1.81 10.96
C LYS A 121 6.00 2.74 10.01
N GLU A 122 5.84 2.48 8.71
CA GLU A 122 6.47 3.30 7.68
C GLU A 122 5.90 4.74 7.76
N PRO A 123 6.74 5.79 7.84
CA PRO A 123 6.27 7.17 8.05
C PRO A 123 5.25 7.68 7.02
N GLY A 124 5.35 7.23 5.77
CA GLY A 124 4.41 7.56 4.71
C GLY A 124 2.98 7.05 4.97
N GLN A 125 2.81 5.98 5.74
CA GLN A 125 1.47 5.53 6.19
C GLN A 125 0.78 6.61 7.02
N ARG A 126 1.50 7.21 7.99
CA ARG A 126 0.96 8.30 8.81
C ARG A 126 0.70 9.54 7.97
N GLU A 127 1.60 9.89 7.05
CA GLU A 127 1.42 11.03 6.14
C GLU A 127 0.17 10.85 5.27
N PHE A 128 -0.10 9.63 4.81
CA PHE A 128 -1.26 9.29 3.99
C PHE A 128 -2.58 9.34 4.78
N LEU A 129 -2.60 8.81 6.00
CA LEU A 129 -3.83 8.67 6.78
C LEU A 129 -4.19 9.89 7.63
N LYS A 130 -3.19 10.68 8.05
CA LYS A 130 -3.41 11.86 8.90
C LYS A 130 -4.45 12.85 8.33
N PRO A 131 -4.51 13.14 7.01
CA PRO A 131 -5.58 13.97 6.44
C PRO A 131 -7.00 13.40 6.61
N LEU A 132 -7.14 12.07 6.74
CA LEU A 132 -8.43 11.39 6.86
C LEU A 132 -8.88 11.28 8.33
N THR A 133 -7.95 11.01 9.24
CA THR A 133 -8.25 10.66 10.64
C THR A 133 -7.79 11.71 11.66
N GLY A 134 -7.06 12.73 11.21
CA GLY A 134 -6.33 13.65 12.09
C GLY A 134 -5.09 13.02 12.75
N GLY A 135 -4.80 11.74 12.46
CA GLY A 135 -3.78 10.97 13.16
C GLY A 135 -4.21 10.43 14.52
N TYR A 136 -5.53 10.38 14.78
CA TYR A 136 -6.16 9.85 15.99
C TYR A 136 -6.82 8.49 15.72
N ASP A 137 -6.08 7.57 15.12
CA ASP A 137 -6.54 6.23 14.82
C ASP A 137 -5.47 5.20 15.19
N LEU A 138 -5.87 3.95 15.41
CA LEU A 138 -4.96 2.88 15.82
C LEU A 138 -3.92 2.52 14.73
N ASP A 139 -4.10 2.97 13.50
CA ASP A 139 -3.18 2.70 12.40
C ASP A 139 -2.05 3.74 12.32
N THR A 140 -2.29 4.97 12.81
CA THR A 140 -1.28 6.04 12.83
C THR A 140 -0.62 6.28 14.18
N MET A 141 -1.22 5.80 15.28
CA MET A 141 -0.64 5.84 16.64
C MET A 141 0.50 4.83 16.80
N GLU A 142 1.45 5.14 17.68
CA GLU A 142 2.60 4.27 18.00
C GLU A 142 2.84 4.16 19.51
N GLY A 143 3.58 3.13 19.92
CA GLY A 143 4.08 2.97 21.28
C GLY A 143 2.98 3.00 22.36
N ASP A 144 3.19 3.81 23.39
CA ASP A 144 2.27 3.91 24.53
C ASP A 144 0.92 4.52 24.18
N GLU A 145 0.88 5.47 23.24
CA GLU A 145 -0.37 6.06 22.76
C GLU A 145 -1.23 4.99 22.09
N TRP A 146 -0.64 4.24 21.17
CA TRP A 146 -1.30 3.11 20.53
C TRP A 146 -1.76 2.08 21.56
N LYS A 147 -0.89 1.70 22.50
CA LYS A 147 -1.19 0.71 23.54
C LYS A 147 -2.37 1.11 24.40
N PHE A 148 -2.44 2.38 24.80
CA PHE A 148 -3.56 2.91 25.57
C PHE A 148 -4.87 2.78 24.80
N TRP A 149 -4.94 3.33 23.58
CA TRP A 149 -6.17 3.31 22.78
C TRP A 149 -6.57 1.91 22.33
N HIS A 150 -5.60 1.07 22.00
CA HIS A 150 -5.84 -0.34 21.68
C HIS A 150 -6.49 -1.06 22.88
N ASN A 151 -6.03 -0.81 24.11
CA ASN A 151 -6.61 -1.40 25.32
C ASN A 151 -8.03 -0.90 25.60
N VAL A 152 -8.33 0.37 25.31
CA VAL A 152 -9.68 0.93 25.41
C VAL A 152 -10.62 0.29 24.37
N PHE A 153 -10.13 0.02 23.17
CA PHE A 153 -10.89 -0.55 22.05
C PHE A 153 -11.10 -2.07 22.14
N SER A 154 -10.08 -2.81 22.62
CA SER A 154 -10.05 -4.28 22.67
C SER A 154 -11.27 -4.96 23.31
N PRO A 155 -11.90 -4.43 24.38
CA PRO A 155 -13.10 -5.03 24.96
C PRO A 155 -14.24 -5.22 23.96
N GLY A 156 -14.38 -4.37 22.94
CA GLY A 156 -15.40 -4.51 21.90
C GLY A 156 -15.28 -5.81 21.10
N PHE A 157 -14.08 -6.39 21.04
CA PHE A 157 -13.77 -7.63 20.30
C PHE A 157 -13.71 -8.87 21.19
N ARG A 158 -14.15 -8.77 22.44
CA ARG A 158 -14.29 -9.95 23.31
C ARG A 158 -15.36 -10.88 22.75
N VAL A 159 -15.13 -12.18 22.87
CA VAL A 159 -16.02 -13.24 22.34
C VAL A 159 -17.48 -13.02 22.75
N ALA A 160 -17.74 -12.68 24.02
CA ALA A 160 -19.10 -12.43 24.50
C ALA A 160 -19.78 -11.22 23.83
N ASN A 161 -19.03 -10.14 23.59
CA ASN A 161 -19.54 -8.94 22.94
C ASN A 161 -19.81 -9.20 21.45
N ILE A 162 -18.89 -9.89 20.77
CA ILE A 162 -19.09 -10.33 19.38
C ILE A 162 -20.32 -11.26 19.28
N ALA A 163 -20.44 -12.24 20.17
CA ALA A 163 -21.58 -13.16 20.20
C ALA A 163 -22.91 -12.43 20.38
N GLY A 164 -22.95 -11.37 21.20
CA GLY A 164 -24.12 -10.51 21.36
C GLY A 164 -24.52 -9.76 20.08
N LEU A 165 -23.59 -9.50 19.15
CA LEU A 165 -23.87 -8.84 17.87
C LEU A 165 -24.37 -9.81 16.79
N VAL A 166 -24.13 -11.11 16.93
CA VAL A 166 -24.46 -12.14 15.92
C VAL A 166 -25.93 -12.09 15.47
N PRO A 167 -26.94 -11.99 16.36
CA PRO A 167 -28.33 -11.94 15.93
C PRO A 167 -28.63 -10.76 15.00
N SER A 168 -28.06 -9.58 15.29
CA SER A 168 -28.21 -8.38 14.46
C SER A 168 -27.53 -8.54 13.10
N LEU A 169 -26.30 -9.08 13.09
CA LEU A 169 -25.57 -9.36 11.86
C LEU A 169 -26.32 -10.36 10.95
N VAL A 170 -26.89 -11.43 11.54
CA VAL A 170 -27.71 -12.40 10.81
C VAL A 170 -28.97 -11.73 10.24
N GLY A 171 -29.61 -10.83 11.00
CA GLY A 171 -30.73 -10.04 10.50
C GLY A 171 -30.37 -9.18 9.28
N ILE A 172 -29.27 -8.42 9.36
CA ILE A 172 -28.78 -7.57 8.25
C ILE A 172 -28.43 -8.43 7.03
N ALA A 173 -27.69 -9.52 7.24
CA ALA A 173 -27.34 -10.46 6.18
C ALA A 173 -28.58 -11.10 5.54
N GLY A 174 -29.60 -11.43 6.34
CA GLY A 174 -30.88 -11.95 5.87
C GLY A 174 -31.58 -10.99 4.91
N VAL A 175 -31.71 -9.70 5.29
CA VAL A 175 -32.30 -8.66 4.43
C VAL A 175 -31.52 -8.53 3.11
N PHE A 176 -30.19 -8.54 3.18
CA PHE A 176 -29.34 -8.50 1.99
C PHE A 176 -29.59 -9.71 1.07
N CYS A 177 -29.59 -10.93 1.63
CA CYS A 177 -29.88 -12.16 0.89
C CYS A 177 -31.27 -12.15 0.25
N ASP A 178 -32.29 -11.64 0.95
CA ASP A 178 -33.65 -11.57 0.42
C ASP A 178 -33.75 -10.58 -0.74
N ARG A 179 -33.04 -9.44 -0.68
CA ARG A 179 -32.94 -8.51 -1.81
C ARG A 179 -32.28 -9.15 -3.02
N LEU A 180 -31.20 -9.91 -2.82
CA LEU A 180 -30.57 -10.66 -3.91
C LEU A 180 -31.55 -11.67 -4.54
N ARG A 181 -32.30 -12.42 -3.73
CA ARG A 181 -33.33 -13.35 -4.21
C ARG A 181 -34.43 -12.63 -5.00
N GLN A 182 -34.86 -11.45 -4.56
CA GLN A 182 -35.85 -10.65 -5.28
C GLN A 182 -35.33 -10.16 -6.63
N CYS A 183 -34.10 -9.65 -6.70
CA CYS A 183 -33.52 -9.18 -7.96
C CYS A 183 -33.31 -10.37 -8.93
N VAL A 184 -32.98 -11.59 -8.43
CA VAL A 184 -33.00 -12.83 -9.24
C VAL A 184 -34.40 -13.14 -9.78
N ASN A 185 -35.44 -13.11 -8.94
CA ASN A 185 -36.82 -13.39 -9.36
C ASN A 185 -37.34 -12.42 -10.43
N LYS A 186 -36.77 -11.20 -10.49
CA LYS A 186 -37.10 -10.18 -11.48
C LYS A 186 -36.20 -10.22 -12.73
N ASN A 187 -35.25 -11.17 -12.81
CA ASN A 187 -34.19 -11.21 -13.83
C ASN A 187 -33.37 -9.90 -13.90
N GLU A 188 -33.20 -9.22 -12.77
CA GLU A 188 -32.42 -8.00 -12.66
C GLU A 188 -30.97 -8.32 -12.26
N VAL A 189 -30.00 -7.78 -13.02
CA VAL A 189 -28.58 -7.88 -12.66
C VAL A 189 -28.29 -6.86 -11.57
N VAL A 190 -27.78 -7.33 -10.44
CA VAL A 190 -27.32 -6.46 -9.34
C VAL A 190 -26.09 -5.68 -9.83
N LYS A 191 -26.28 -4.39 -10.12
CA LYS A 191 -25.19 -3.49 -10.51
C LYS A 191 -24.60 -2.86 -9.25
N ASN A 192 -23.30 -3.07 -9.04
CA ASN A 192 -22.56 -2.42 -7.97
C ASN A 192 -22.03 -1.07 -8.48
N GLY A 193 -22.75 0.02 -8.17
CA GLY A 193 -22.38 1.39 -8.57
C GLY A 193 -23.21 1.94 -9.73
N GLY A 194 -24.16 2.82 -9.40
CA GLY A 194 -24.96 3.60 -10.36
C GLY A 194 -26.47 3.51 -10.10
N ASN A 195 -27.03 4.59 -9.53
CA ASN A 195 -28.45 4.87 -9.28
C ASN A 195 -29.29 3.70 -8.72
N HIS A 196 -29.35 3.66 -7.40
CA HIS A 196 -29.95 2.61 -6.59
C HIS A 196 -31.48 2.53 -6.73
N ALA A 197 -31.95 1.52 -7.47
CA ALA A 197 -33.33 1.00 -7.35
C ALA A 197 -33.42 -0.37 -6.65
N CYS A 198 -32.33 -1.16 -6.56
CA CYS A 198 -32.30 -2.47 -5.86
C CYS A 198 -31.71 -2.37 -4.42
N PHE A 199 -31.33 -1.17 -3.94
CA PHE A 199 -30.74 -0.97 -2.60
C PHE A 199 -31.45 0.05 -1.68
N LEU A 200 -32.49 0.74 -2.14
CA LEU A 200 -33.40 1.48 -1.27
C LEU A 200 -34.67 0.66 -1.08
#